data_AF-A0A371E4S2-F1
#
_entry.id   AF-A0A371E4S2-F1
#
_cell.length_a   1.000
_cell.length_b   1.000
_cell.length_c   1.000
_cell.angle_alpha   90.00
_cell.angle_beta   90.00
_cell.angle_gamma   90.00
#
_symmetry.space_group_name_H-M   'P 1'
#
loop_
_entity.id
_entity.type
_entity.pdbx_description
1 polymer ?
#
loop_
_entity_poly.entity_id
_entity_poly.type
_entity_poly.pdbx_seq_one_letter_code
_entity_poly.pdbx_strand_id
1 'polypeptide(L)'
;MATLPTRSICSFSDLADSFVSQFATNKVKRLEMANLFDIKQAKRESLKSYLARFNNTTMQVDDPDQKFFCESLLEGTARWPSSTMEEIRAQAEKHVEVEEDQAERLEAECIPSHKESK
;
A
#
# COMPACT_ATOMS: atom_id res chain seq x y z
N MET A 1 -2.24 23.77 -27.75
CA MET A 1 -2.44 25.11 -27.16
C MET A 1 -3.67 25.71 -27.82
N ALA A 2 -4.77 25.90 -27.10
CA ALA A 2 -5.95 26.58 -27.65
C ALA A 2 -5.70 28.09 -27.61
N THR A 3 -5.51 28.71 -28.77
CA THR A 3 -5.34 30.16 -28.90
C THR A 3 -6.68 30.80 -29.19
N LEU A 4 -7.04 31.83 -28.42
CA LEU A 4 -8.26 32.59 -28.65
C LEU A 4 -8.16 33.38 -29.96
N PRO A 5 -9.28 33.56 -30.70
CA PRO A 5 -9.32 34.41 -31.87
C PRO A 5 -8.89 35.85 -31.53
N THR A 6 -8.28 36.54 -32.50
CA THR A 6 -7.88 37.94 -32.34
C THR A 6 -9.09 38.81 -32.04
N ARG A 7 -8.99 39.69 -31.02
CA ARG A 7 -10.05 40.61 -30.56
C ARG A 7 -11.28 39.92 -29.93
N SER A 8 -11.17 38.68 -29.46
CA SER A 8 -12.28 37.97 -28.79
C SER A 8 -12.50 38.40 -27.33
N ILE A 9 -11.56 39.13 -26.71
CA ILE A 9 -11.68 39.65 -25.35
C ILE A 9 -11.82 41.16 -25.45
N CYS A 10 -13.02 41.67 -25.17
CA CYS A 10 -13.35 43.09 -25.20
C CYS A 10 -13.57 43.67 -23.79
N SER A 11 -13.72 42.81 -22.79
CA SER A 11 -13.94 43.16 -21.40
C SER A 11 -13.28 42.17 -20.45
N PHE A 12 -13.19 42.53 -19.17
CA PHE A 12 -12.75 41.60 -18.13
C PHE A 12 -13.69 40.39 -18.01
N SER A 13 -14.99 40.54 -18.26
CA SER A 13 -15.94 39.42 -18.27
C SER A 13 -15.58 38.40 -19.34
N ASP A 14 -15.29 38.84 -20.56
CA ASP A 14 -14.94 37.95 -21.68
C ASP A 14 -13.65 37.15 -21.38
N LEU A 15 -12.70 37.78 -20.68
CA LEU A 15 -11.47 37.13 -20.22
C LEU A 15 -11.79 36.08 -19.15
N ALA A 16 -12.61 36.42 -18.15
CA ALA A 16 -13.00 35.51 -17.08
C ALA A 16 -13.77 34.30 -17.63
N ASP A 17 -14.71 34.53 -18.55
CA ASP A 17 -15.49 33.47 -19.20
C ASP A 17 -14.60 32.57 -20.07
N SER A 18 -13.66 33.15 -20.81
CA SER A 18 -12.68 32.37 -21.59
C SER A 18 -11.77 31.54 -20.68
N PHE A 19 -11.32 32.11 -19.55
CA PHE A 19 -10.51 31.39 -18.57
C PHE A 19 -11.29 30.23 -17.96
N VAL A 20 -12.51 30.48 -17.46
CA VAL A 20 -13.35 29.43 -16.91
C VAL A 20 -13.64 28.37 -17.96
N SER A 21 -13.99 28.73 -19.20
CA SER A 21 -14.25 27.76 -20.27
C SER A 21 -13.02 26.89 -20.58
N GLN A 22 -11.83 27.49 -20.63
CA GLN A 22 -10.59 26.79 -20.93
C GLN A 22 -10.14 25.84 -19.79
N PHE A 23 -10.47 26.18 -18.55
CA PHE A 23 -10.11 25.39 -17.36
C PHE A 23 -11.27 24.55 -16.78
N ALA A 24 -12.51 24.76 -17.21
CA ALA A 24 -13.70 24.02 -16.74
C ALA A 24 -13.63 22.54 -17.14
N THR A 25 -12.98 22.23 -18.26
CA THR A 25 -12.68 20.85 -18.68
C THR A 25 -11.44 20.28 -18.01
N ASN A 26 -10.61 21.10 -17.37
CA ASN A 26 -9.52 20.65 -16.50
C ASN A 26 -10.02 20.41 -15.07
N LYS A 27 -11.21 19.83 -14.94
CA LYS A 27 -11.53 19.10 -13.73
C LYS A 27 -10.81 17.77 -13.87
N VAL A 28 -9.83 17.52 -13.00
CA VAL A 28 -9.20 16.21 -12.84
C VAL A 28 -10.32 15.18 -12.91
N LYS A 29 -10.24 14.26 -13.88
CA LYS A 29 -11.26 13.23 -14.05
C LYS A 29 -11.38 12.52 -12.70
N ARG A 30 -12.53 12.73 -12.05
CA ARG A 30 -12.85 12.10 -10.78
C ARG A 30 -12.74 10.61 -10.98
N LEU A 31 -11.95 9.96 -10.14
CA LEU A 31 -11.76 8.53 -10.21
C LEU A 31 -12.96 7.85 -9.54
N GLU A 32 -13.40 6.74 -10.12
CA GLU A 32 -14.40 5.91 -9.49
C GLU A 32 -13.76 5.09 -8.39
N MET A 33 -14.55 4.65 -7.42
CA MET A 33 -14.06 3.81 -6.33
C MET A 33 -13.47 2.48 -6.85
N ALA A 34 -13.95 1.97 -7.99
CA ALA A 34 -13.38 0.81 -8.67
C ALA A 34 -11.88 0.99 -9.02
N ASN A 35 -11.43 2.22 -9.29
CA ASN A 35 -10.03 2.50 -9.62
C ASN A 35 -9.07 2.27 -8.43
N LEU A 36 -9.56 2.19 -7.20
CA LEU A 36 -8.72 1.88 -6.04
C LEU A 36 -8.26 0.42 -6.02
N PHE A 37 -9.08 -0.50 -6.55
CA PHE A 37 -8.75 -1.94 -6.62
C PHE A 37 -7.62 -2.24 -7.61
N ASP A 38 -7.37 -1.34 -8.55
CA ASP A 38 -6.26 -1.44 -9.50
C ASP A 38 -4.91 -1.09 -8.84
N ILE A 39 -4.91 -0.46 -7.67
CA ILE A 39 -3.70 -0.06 -6.96
C ILE A 39 -3.19 -1.22 -6.12
N LYS A 40 -2.23 -1.96 -6.66
CA LYS A 40 -1.56 -3.06 -5.95
C LYS A 40 -0.15 -2.67 -5.54
N GLN A 41 0.26 -3.08 -4.34
CA GLN A 41 1.63 -2.94 -3.86
C GLN A 41 2.55 -3.83 -4.71
N ALA A 42 3.53 -3.24 -5.38
CA ALA A 42 4.47 -4.02 -6.16
C ALA A 42 5.44 -4.82 -5.26
N LYS A 43 5.97 -5.95 -5.75
CA LYS A 43 6.85 -6.87 -4.99
C LYS A 43 8.08 -6.19 -4.34
N ARG A 44 8.58 -5.11 -4.92
CA ARG A 44 9.76 -4.35 -4.41
C ARG A 44 9.39 -2.96 -3.88
N GLU A 45 8.11 -2.66 -3.80
CA GLU A 45 7.64 -1.37 -3.32
C GLU A 45 7.54 -1.34 -1.80
N SER A 46 8.10 -0.30 -1.19
CA SER A 46 7.93 -0.07 0.23
C SER A 46 6.48 0.30 0.56
N LEU A 47 6.00 -0.13 1.73
CA LEU A 47 4.64 0.17 2.18
C LEU A 47 4.34 1.68 2.17
N LYS A 48 5.32 2.51 2.54
CA LYS A 48 5.22 3.97 2.50
C LYS A 48 4.96 4.51 1.10
N SER A 49 5.68 4.00 0.10
CA SER A 49 5.49 4.39 -1.31
C SER A 49 4.10 4.00 -1.80
N TYR A 50 3.69 2.76 -1.49
CA TYR A 50 2.36 2.27 -1.85
C TYR A 50 1.24 3.14 -1.25
N LEU A 51 1.29 3.38 0.06
CA LEU A 51 0.29 4.21 0.76
C LEU A 51 0.25 5.63 0.21
N ALA A 52 1.39 6.20 -0.19
CA ALA A 52 1.42 7.52 -0.81
C ALA A 52 0.67 7.55 -2.15
N ARG A 53 0.80 6.51 -2.99
CA ARG A 53 0.03 6.39 -4.24
C ARG A 53 -1.45 6.16 -3.96
N PHE A 54 -1.76 5.23 -3.06
CA PHE A 54 -3.13 4.88 -2.69
C PHE A 54 -3.90 6.10 -2.15
N ASN A 55 -3.27 6.89 -1.27
CA ASN A 55 -3.87 8.12 -0.73
C ASN A 55 -4.08 9.19 -1.80
N ASN A 56 -3.11 9.37 -2.71
CA ASN A 56 -3.24 10.33 -3.81
C ASN A 56 -4.44 10.00 -4.72
N THR A 57 -4.63 8.71 -5.03
CA THR A 57 -5.79 8.26 -5.81
C THR A 57 -7.09 8.42 -5.03
N THR A 58 -7.09 8.10 -3.73
CA THR A 58 -8.29 8.25 -2.87
C THR A 58 -8.76 9.69 -2.79
N MET A 59 -7.85 10.67 -2.71
CA MET A 59 -8.21 12.11 -2.69
C MET A 59 -8.88 12.60 -3.99
N GLN A 60 -8.81 11.82 -5.07
CA GLN A 60 -9.45 12.13 -6.36
C GLN A 60 -10.81 11.42 -6.54
N VAL A 61 -11.23 10.60 -5.57
CA VAL A 61 -12.54 9.95 -5.55
C VAL A 61 -13.57 10.88 -4.89
N ASP A 62 -14.73 11.06 -5.53
CA ASP A 62 -15.72 12.07 -5.15
C ASP A 62 -16.53 11.69 -3.89
N ASP A 63 -16.71 10.39 -3.64
CA ASP A 63 -17.38 9.84 -2.46
C ASP A 63 -16.78 8.46 -2.10
N PRO A 64 -15.71 8.42 -1.29
CA PRO A 64 -15.09 7.17 -0.88
C PRO A 64 -15.98 6.49 0.16
N ASP A 65 -16.70 5.46 -0.23
CA ASP A 65 -17.31 4.55 0.74
C ASP A 65 -16.22 3.90 1.59
N GLN A 66 -16.32 4.08 2.90
CA GLN A 66 -15.31 3.65 3.87
C GLN A 66 -15.09 2.14 3.84
N LYS A 67 -16.14 1.35 3.59
CA LYS A 67 -16.04 -0.11 3.53
C LYS A 67 -15.23 -0.52 2.30
N PHE A 68 -15.53 0.05 1.14
CA PHE A 68 -14.79 -0.25 -0.09
C PHE A 68 -13.34 0.28 -0.07
N PHE A 69 -13.08 1.37 0.64
CA PHE A 69 -11.71 1.83 0.91
C PHE A 69 -10.92 0.78 1.69
N CYS A 70 -11.49 0.25 2.76
CA CYS A 70 -10.84 -0.79 3.57
C CYS A 70 -10.63 -2.08 2.75
N GLU A 71 -11.62 -2.49 1.95
CA GLU A 71 -11.51 -3.67 1.09
C GLU A 71 -10.42 -3.51 0.03
N SER A 72 -10.38 -2.38 -0.69
CA SER A 72 -9.35 -2.10 -1.70
C SER A 72 -7.95 -1.96 -1.10
N LEU A 73 -7.81 -1.37 0.10
CA LEU A 73 -6.54 -1.29 0.79
C LEU A 73 -6.01 -2.68 1.18
N LEU A 74 -6.89 -3.55 1.70
CA LEU A 74 -6.54 -4.90 2.10
C LEU A 74 -6.13 -5.74 0.89
N GLU A 75 -6.91 -5.70 -0.19
CA GLU A 75 -6.61 -6.45 -1.43
C GLU A 75 -5.34 -5.94 -2.13
N GLY A 76 -5.12 -4.62 -2.13
CA GLY A 76 -3.97 -3.99 -2.76
C GLY A 76 -2.66 -4.19 -1.98
N THR A 77 -2.71 -4.47 -0.67
CA THR A 77 -1.51 -4.59 0.16
C THR A 77 -0.91 -6.00 0.09
N ALA A 78 0.18 -6.15 -0.65
CA ALA A 78 0.91 -7.42 -0.78
C ALA A 78 1.52 -7.98 0.52
N ARG A 79 1.55 -7.16 1.58
CA ARG A 79 2.04 -7.54 2.92
C ARG A 79 0.94 -7.98 3.88
N TRP A 80 -0.32 -7.70 3.55
CA TRP A 80 -1.50 -8.04 4.33
C TRP A 80 -2.42 -9.09 3.70
N PRO A 81 -2.09 -9.86 2.63
CA PRO A 81 -3.09 -10.74 2.02
C PRO A 81 -3.63 -11.76 3.01
N SER A 82 -2.84 -12.16 4.02
CA SER A 82 -3.29 -12.78 5.25
C SER A 82 -2.07 -12.93 6.14
N SER A 83 -2.19 -12.76 7.46
CA SER A 83 -1.53 -13.74 8.34
C SER A 83 -2.29 -15.03 8.10
N THR A 84 -2.00 -15.75 7.01
CA THR A 84 -2.74 -16.98 6.69
C THR A 84 -2.49 -17.94 7.83
N MET A 85 -3.47 -18.78 8.19
CA MET A 85 -3.21 -19.75 9.25
C MET A 85 -1.96 -20.61 8.95
N GLU A 86 -1.65 -20.85 7.67
CA GLU A 86 -0.37 -21.46 7.26
C GLU A 86 0.86 -20.61 7.60
N GLU A 87 0.83 -19.29 7.41
CA GLU A 87 1.97 -18.40 7.66
C GLU A 87 2.19 -18.16 9.16
N ILE A 88 1.09 -18.06 9.92
CA ILE A 88 1.11 -18.05 11.40
C ILE A 88 1.67 -19.39 11.91
N ARG A 89 1.23 -20.52 11.35
CA ARG A 89 1.73 -21.86 11.72
C ARG A 89 3.21 -22.01 11.40
N ALA A 90 3.63 -21.68 10.19
CA ALA A 90 5.03 -21.78 9.77
C ALA A 90 5.95 -20.92 10.65
N GLN A 91 5.49 -19.75 11.08
CA GLN A 91 6.25 -18.92 12.01
C GLN A 91 6.31 -19.53 13.42
N ALA A 92 5.24 -20.16 13.90
CA ALA A 92 5.22 -20.86 15.19
C ALA A 92 6.12 -22.10 15.18
N GLU A 93 6.06 -22.91 14.12
CA GLU A 93 6.89 -24.12 13.94
C GLU A 93 8.38 -23.79 13.93
N LYS A 94 8.78 -22.76 13.16
CA LYS A 94 10.18 -22.29 13.14
C LYS A 94 10.67 -21.85 14.53
N HIS A 95 9.81 -21.23 15.33
CA HIS A 95 10.19 -20.80 16.68
C HIS A 95 10.38 -21.99 17.64
N VAL A 96 9.55 -23.02 17.51
CA VAL A 96 9.69 -24.28 18.26
C VAL A 96 10.98 -25.00 17.90
N GLU A 97 11.26 -25.17 16.60
CA GLU A 97 12.48 -25.87 16.13
C GLU A 97 13.76 -25.18 16.65
N VAL A 98 13.79 -23.85 16.65
CA VAL A 98 14.93 -23.07 17.18
C VAL A 98 15.07 -23.19 18.70
N GLU A 99 13.97 -23.37 19.42
CA GLU A 99 13.98 -23.59 20.88
C GLU A 99 14.46 -25.00 21.21
N GLU A 100 13.97 -26.01 20.50
CA GLU A 100 14.36 -27.42 20.66
C GLU A 100 15.85 -27.64 20.34
N ASP A 101 16.36 -27.09 19.23
CA ASP A 101 17.78 -27.13 18.88
C ASP A 101 18.67 -26.46 19.96
N GLN A 102 18.19 -25.37 20.56
CA GLN A 102 18.90 -24.71 21.65
C GLN A 102 18.88 -25.54 22.93
N ALA A 103 17.75 -26.18 23.25
CA ALA A 103 17.62 -27.06 24.40
C ALA A 103 18.54 -28.29 24.27
N GLU A 104 18.60 -28.92 23.10
CA GLU A 104 19.47 -30.08 22.86
C GLU A 104 20.95 -29.72 22.96
N ARG A 105 21.35 -28.54 22.45
CA ARG A 105 22.73 -28.04 22.59
C ARG A 105 23.12 -27.77 24.05
N LEU A 106 22.19 -27.26 24.85
CA LEU A 106 22.40 -27.04 26.29
C LEU A 106 22.45 -28.35 27.07
N GLU A 107 21.69 -29.38 26.67
CA GLU A 107 21.77 -30.72 27.26
C GLU A 107 23.08 -31.43 26.89
N ALA A 108 23.54 -31.32 25.65
CA ALA A 108 24.80 -31.90 25.19
C ALA A 108 26.03 -31.29 25.88
N GLU A 109 25.97 -30.00 26.25
CA GLU A 109 27.05 -29.32 26.97
C GLU A 109 27.08 -29.67 28.48
N CYS A 110 26.01 -30.24 29.03
CA CYS A 110 25.95 -30.71 30.41
C CYS A 110 26.57 -32.11 30.63
N ILE A 111 27.01 -32.80 29.57
CA ILE A 111 27.71 -34.08 29.65
C ILE A 111 29.07 -33.96 28.94
N PRO A 112 30.15 -33.55 29.66
CA PRO A 112 31.23 -34.52 29.91
C PRO A 112 32.10 -34.31 31.19
N SER A 113 32.36 -35.43 31.88
CA SER A 113 33.61 -35.84 32.58
C SER A 113 33.41 -36.42 34.00
N HIS A 114 32.66 -37.52 34.07
CA HIS A 114 33.02 -38.55 35.03
C HIS A 114 34.07 -39.44 34.36
N LYS A 115 35.14 -39.81 35.10
CA LYS A 115 36.26 -40.77 34.84
C LYS A 115 37.60 -40.03 34.75
N GLU A 116 38.69 -40.39 35.43
CA GLU A 116 39.07 -41.43 36.38
C GLU A 116 40.38 -40.88 37.01
N SER A 117 40.65 -41.13 38.29
CA SER A 117 42.02 -41.10 38.81
C SER A 117 42.12 -42.06 39.99
N LYS A 118 42.88 -43.12 39.75
CA LYS A 118 43.33 -44.13 40.69
C LYS A 118 44.59 -43.63 41.40
#